data_AF-A0A969LQR9-F1
#
_entry.id   AF-A0A969LQR9-F1
#
_cell.length_a   1.000
_cell.length_b   1.000
_cell.length_c   1.000
_cell.angle_alpha   90.00
_cell.angle_beta   90.00
_cell.angle_gamma   90.00
#
_symmetry.space_group_name_H-M   'P 1'
#
loop_
_entity.id
_entity.type
_entity.pdbx_description
1 polymer ?
#
loop_
_entity_poly.entity_id
_entity_poly.type
_entity_poly.pdbx_seq_one_letter_code
_entity_poly.pdbx_strand_id
1 'polypeptide(L)'
;MEELYSFLLQKNLETSIGSASTISNIRVVEPAMYSSVPIRPNRKGLYMIAVFVGLALPMAVIFLLDYLNDKVRTRADVQKMTHAPILGEVGHSEEKGALVVTRNNRKFIAEQFRIIRSNLQYILPKTEKMVLLVTSSYSGEGKSFVSTNLGAVVALSG
;
A
#
# COMPACT_ATOMS: atom_id res chain seq x y z
N MET A 1 7.95 82.44 -64.64
CA MET A 1 6.74 81.80 -64.10
C MET A 1 6.65 80.32 -64.46
N GLU A 2 7.10 79.89 -65.65
CA GLU A 2 7.10 78.46 -66.05
C GLU A 2 7.98 77.54 -65.18
N GLU A 3 9.17 77.99 -64.73
CA GLU A 3 10.05 77.18 -63.88
C GLU A 3 9.46 76.86 -62.50
N LEU A 4 8.76 77.83 -61.90
CA LEU A 4 8.11 77.62 -60.61
C LEU A 4 6.93 76.66 -60.73
N TYR A 5 6.16 76.78 -61.82
CA TYR A 5 5.03 75.89 -62.09
C TYR A 5 5.50 74.44 -62.33
N SER A 6 6.54 74.26 -63.14
CA SER A 6 7.14 72.94 -63.38
C SER A 6 7.78 72.35 -62.12
N PHE A 7 8.44 73.16 -61.29
CA PHE A 7 8.97 72.72 -60.00
C PHE A 7 7.87 72.27 -59.03
N LEU A 8 6.78 73.04 -58.89
CA LEU A 8 5.66 72.68 -58.03
C LEU A 8 4.91 71.44 -58.52
N LEU A 9 4.80 71.26 -59.84
CA LEU A 9 4.24 70.08 -60.47
C LEU A 9 5.10 68.85 -60.19
N GLN A 10 6.42 68.97 -60.37
CA GLN A 10 7.38 67.90 -60.08
C GLN A 10 7.36 67.54 -58.59
N LYS A 11 7.30 68.53 -57.70
CA LYS A 11 7.21 68.30 -56.26
C LYS A 11 5.91 67.61 -55.85
N ASN A 12 4.78 67.95 -56.48
CA ASN A 12 3.51 67.26 -56.29
C ASN A 12 3.53 65.80 -56.78
N LEU A 13 4.21 65.54 -57.90
CA LEU A 13 4.37 64.18 -58.42
C LEU A 13 5.27 63.34 -57.49
N GLU A 14 6.37 63.91 -57.00
CA GLU A 14 7.24 63.25 -56.01
C GLU A 14 6.49 62.92 -54.71
N THR A 15 5.69 63.85 -54.17
CA THR A 15 4.91 63.61 -52.94
C THR A 15 3.78 62.62 -53.16
N SER A 16 3.16 62.63 -54.35
CA SER A 16 2.13 61.66 -54.73
C SER A 16 2.71 60.25 -54.87
N ILE A 17 3.88 60.10 -55.48
CA ILE A 17 4.61 58.82 -55.58
C ILE A 17 5.11 58.36 -54.21
N GLY A 18 5.67 59.27 -53.40
CA GLY A 18 6.13 58.97 -52.05
C GLY A 18 4.99 58.54 -51.12
N SER A 19 3.80 59.13 -51.29
CA SER A 19 2.59 58.76 -50.52
C SER A 19 1.99 57.44 -50.99
N ALA A 20 2.07 57.13 -52.29
CA ALA A 20 1.73 55.82 -52.85
C ALA A 20 2.76 54.73 -52.44
N SER A 21 4.00 55.11 -52.15
CA SER A 21 5.04 54.22 -51.60
C SER A 21 4.84 53.90 -50.11
N THR A 22 3.96 54.61 -49.40
CA THR A 22 3.55 54.29 -48.02
C THR A 22 2.39 53.30 -47.99
N ILE A 23 2.13 52.58 -49.08
CA ILE A 23 1.34 51.35 -48.99
C ILE A 23 2.21 50.35 -48.24
N SER A 24 1.99 50.29 -46.92
CA SER A 24 2.51 49.25 -46.04
C SER A 24 2.36 47.90 -46.75
N ASN A 25 3.47 47.34 -47.21
CA ASN A 25 3.50 46.08 -47.96
C ASN A 25 3.34 44.87 -47.03
N ILE A 26 2.49 45.01 -46.01
CA ILE A 26 2.17 43.97 -45.04
C ILE A 26 0.77 43.48 -45.39
N ARG A 27 0.72 42.54 -46.32
CA ARG A 27 -0.47 41.74 -46.59
C ARG A 27 -0.32 40.45 -45.80
N VAL A 28 -1.27 40.16 -44.92
CA VAL A 28 -1.35 38.85 -44.25
C VAL A 28 -1.56 37.80 -45.34
N VAL A 29 -0.52 37.00 -45.62
CA VAL A 29 -0.57 35.95 -46.65
C VAL A 29 -1.42 34.78 -46.17
N GLU A 30 -1.38 34.49 -44.87
CA GLU A 30 -2.18 33.43 -44.25
C GLU A 30 -2.52 33.80 -42.79
N PRO A 31 -3.80 33.69 -42.35
CA PRO A 31 -4.17 33.91 -40.97
C PRO A 31 -3.60 32.80 -40.06
N ALA A 32 -3.34 33.13 -38.79
CA ALA A 32 -2.85 32.15 -37.83
C ALA A 32 -3.88 31.04 -37.60
N MET A 33 -3.51 29.80 -37.94
CA MET A 33 -4.29 28.61 -37.61
C MET A 33 -4.26 28.40 -36.09
N TYR A 34 -5.39 28.57 -35.42
CA TYR A 34 -5.52 28.19 -34.01
C TYR A 34 -6.09 26.77 -33.92
N SER A 35 -5.52 25.96 -33.05
CA SER A 35 -6.11 24.68 -32.70
C SER A 35 -7.18 24.91 -31.63
N SER A 36 -8.37 24.36 -31.82
CA SER A 36 -9.43 24.32 -30.80
C SER A 36 -9.11 23.35 -29.66
N VAL A 37 -8.08 22.51 -29.83
CA VAL A 37 -7.65 21.51 -28.86
C VAL A 37 -6.30 21.92 -28.27
N PRO A 38 -6.14 21.87 -26.94
CA PRO A 38 -4.85 22.14 -26.30
C PRO A 38 -3.78 21.13 -26.78
N ILE A 39 -2.68 21.62 -27.36
CA ILE A 39 -1.54 20.81 -27.81
C ILE A 39 -0.83 20.17 -26.60
N ARG A 40 -0.86 20.84 -25.44
CA ARG A 40 -0.33 20.37 -24.15
C ARG A 40 -1.24 20.91 -23.02
N PRO A 41 -1.35 20.23 -21.86
CA PRO A 41 -0.81 18.92 -21.53
C PRO A 41 -1.76 17.77 -21.91
N ASN A 42 -1.20 16.57 -22.12
CA ASN A 42 -1.99 15.35 -22.30
C ASN A 42 -2.68 14.97 -20.98
N ARG A 43 -3.90 15.48 -20.78
CA ARG A 43 -4.69 15.28 -19.55
C ARG A 43 -4.90 13.80 -19.23
N LYS A 44 -5.14 12.96 -20.25
CA LYS A 44 -5.34 11.51 -20.05
C LYS A 44 -4.08 10.84 -19.50
N GLY A 45 -2.91 11.18 -20.04
CA GLY A 45 -1.62 10.70 -19.53
C GLY A 45 -1.38 11.11 -18.09
N LEU A 46 -1.67 12.36 -17.75
CA LEU A 46 -1.54 12.87 -16.39
C LEU A 46 -2.46 12.15 -15.40
N TYR A 47 -3.73 11.93 -15.76
CA TYR A 47 -4.66 11.19 -14.90
C TYR A 47 -4.26 9.72 -14.73
N MET A 48 -3.76 9.05 -15.78
CA MET A 48 -3.25 7.67 -15.65
C MET A 48 -2.07 7.58 -14.68
N ILE A 49 -1.11 8.51 -14.79
CA ILE A 49 0.03 8.57 -13.87
C ILE A 49 -0.45 8.87 -12.45
N ALA A 50 -1.38 9.81 -12.27
CA ALA A 50 -1.93 10.17 -10.97
C ALA A 50 -2.59 8.97 -10.26
N VAL A 51 -3.37 8.15 -11.00
CA VAL A 51 -3.96 6.93 -10.46
C VAL A 51 -2.89 5.91 -10.09
N PHE A 52 -1.90 5.71 -10.96
CA PHE A 52 -0.80 4.77 -10.68
C PHE A 52 -0.01 5.17 -9.43
N VAL A 53 0.39 6.43 -9.34
CA VAL A 53 1.12 6.95 -8.16
C VAL A 53 0.24 6.89 -6.92
N GLY A 54 -1.05 7.23 -7.05
CA GLY A 54 -2.01 7.19 -5.96
C GLY A 54 -2.23 5.80 -5.36
N LEU A 55 -2.04 4.73 -6.15
CA LEU A 55 -2.10 3.34 -5.66
C LEU A 55 -0.71 2.82 -5.23
N ALA A 56 0.33 3.15 -5.96
CA ALA A 56 1.69 2.69 -5.68
C ALA A 56 2.22 3.26 -4.36
N LEU A 57 1.94 4.53 -4.06
CA LEU A 57 2.45 5.21 -2.87
C LEU A 57 1.93 4.60 -1.55
N PRO A 58 0.61 4.41 -1.32
CA PRO A 58 0.13 3.76 -0.11
C PRO A 58 0.58 2.30 -0.02
N MET A 59 0.65 1.58 -1.14
CA MET A 59 1.17 0.21 -1.17
C MET A 59 2.63 0.18 -0.71
N ALA A 60 3.49 1.05 -1.25
CA ALA A 60 4.87 1.16 -0.84
C ALA A 60 5.02 1.53 0.64
N VAL A 61 4.17 2.42 1.16
CA VAL A 61 4.14 2.78 2.59
C VAL A 61 3.77 1.57 3.46
N ILE A 62 2.73 0.82 3.11
CA ILE A 62 2.34 -0.39 3.85
C ILE A 62 3.48 -1.41 3.87
N PHE A 63 4.10 -1.68 2.72
CA PHE A 63 5.24 -2.60 2.64
C PHE A 63 6.43 -2.12 3.46
N LEU A 64 6.73 -0.82 3.45
CA LEU A 64 7.82 -0.26 4.26
C LEU A 64 7.53 -0.39 5.75
N LEU A 65 6.29 -0.12 6.17
CA LEU A 65 5.87 -0.30 7.57
C LEU A 65 5.94 -1.76 8.01
N ASP A 66 5.50 -2.70 7.17
CA ASP A 66 5.61 -4.13 7.46
C ASP A 66 7.06 -4.62 7.45
N TYR A 67 7.93 -4.07 6.59
CA TYR A 67 9.36 -4.40 6.57
C TYR A 67 10.11 -3.88 7.81
N LEU A 68 9.76 -2.69 8.30
CA LEU A 68 10.30 -2.12 9.54
C LEU A 68 9.70 -2.74 10.81
N ASN A 69 8.73 -3.65 10.68
CA ASN A 69 8.05 -4.26 11.80
C ASN A 69 8.73 -5.56 12.22
N ASP A 70 9.51 -5.52 13.30
CA ASP A 70 10.22 -6.69 13.85
C ASP A 70 9.31 -7.67 14.64
N LYS A 71 7.99 -7.58 14.49
CA LYS A 71 7.05 -8.46 15.21
C LYS A 71 6.92 -9.81 14.51
N VAL A 72 6.92 -10.88 15.31
CA VAL A 72 6.53 -12.23 14.87
C VAL A 72 5.02 -12.26 14.65
N ARG A 73 4.55 -12.44 13.40
CA ARG A 73 3.11 -12.42 13.07
C ARG A 73 2.62 -13.74 12.52
N THR A 74 3.49 -14.47 11.83
CA THR A 74 3.12 -15.68 11.11
C THR A 74 3.87 -16.89 11.63
N ARG A 75 3.29 -18.08 11.39
CA ARG A 75 3.96 -19.36 11.61
C ARG A 75 5.33 -19.43 10.94
N ALA A 76 5.45 -18.87 9.73
CA ALA A 76 6.68 -18.87 8.96
C ALA A 76 7.80 -18.10 9.66
N ASP A 77 7.47 -17.02 10.40
CA ASP A 77 8.45 -16.24 11.16
C ASP A 77 9.06 -17.09 12.28
N VAL A 78 8.23 -17.87 13.00
CA VAL A 78 8.69 -18.78 14.05
C VAL A 78 9.58 -19.89 13.49
N GLN A 79 9.21 -20.47 12.34
CA GLN A 79 9.98 -21.53 11.69
C GLN A 79 11.33 -21.05 11.13
N LYS A 80 11.41 -19.78 10.70
CA LYS A 80 12.68 -19.18 10.24
C LYS A 80 13.61 -18.89 11.41
N MET A 81 13.07 -18.42 12.53
CA MET A 81 13.86 -18.00 13.70
C MET A 81 14.20 -19.16 14.64
N THR A 82 13.46 -20.27 14.59
CA THR A 82 13.62 -21.40 15.52
C THR A 82 13.49 -22.75 14.82
N HIS A 83 14.26 -23.74 15.29
CA HIS A 83 14.16 -25.14 14.84
C HIS A 83 13.12 -25.95 15.63
N ALA A 84 12.39 -25.30 16.54
CA ALA A 84 11.44 -25.99 17.42
C ALA A 84 10.18 -26.40 16.64
N PRO A 85 9.63 -27.60 16.89
CA PRO A 85 8.36 -28.01 16.29
C PRO A 85 7.22 -27.14 16.86
N ILE A 86 6.36 -26.67 15.96
CA ILE A 86 5.18 -25.90 16.35
C ILE A 86 4.08 -26.87 16.75
N LEU A 87 3.71 -26.85 18.04
CA LEU A 87 2.68 -27.74 18.60
C LEU A 87 1.26 -27.39 18.14
N GLY A 88 1.00 -26.13 17.84
CA GLY A 88 -0.29 -25.64 17.35
C GLY A 88 -0.43 -24.13 17.53
N GLU A 89 -1.52 -23.60 17.00
CA GLU A 89 -1.92 -22.20 17.12
C GLU A 89 -3.19 -22.13 17.95
N VAL A 90 -3.32 -21.07 18.76
CA VAL A 90 -4.50 -20.84 19.61
C VAL A 90 -5.06 -19.46 19.29
N GLY A 91 -6.26 -19.44 18.69
CA GLY A 91 -7.00 -18.22 18.43
C GLY A 91 -7.43 -17.50 19.71
N HIS A 92 -7.76 -16.21 19.58
CA HIS A 92 -8.27 -15.41 20.70
C HIS A 92 -9.66 -15.90 21.13
N SER A 93 -9.84 -16.02 22.46
CA SER A 93 -11.15 -16.30 23.06
C SER A 93 -11.88 -15.00 23.35
N GLU A 94 -13.15 -14.92 22.96
CA GLU A 94 -14.04 -13.83 23.39
C GLU A 94 -14.59 -14.05 24.80
N GLU A 95 -14.40 -15.25 25.38
CA GLU A 95 -14.86 -15.55 26.73
C GLU A 95 -13.94 -14.93 27.79
N LYS A 96 -14.55 -14.29 28.79
CA LYS A 96 -13.84 -13.71 29.94
C LYS A 96 -13.22 -14.76 30.87
N GLY A 97 -13.57 -16.05 30.70
CA GLY A 97 -13.08 -17.15 31.53
C GLY A 97 -11.69 -17.64 31.10
N ALA A 98 -10.81 -17.86 32.07
CA ALA A 98 -9.47 -18.42 31.81
C ALA A 98 -9.51 -19.89 31.37
N LEU A 99 -10.55 -20.63 31.73
CA LEU A 99 -10.78 -22.02 31.32
C LEU A 99 -11.87 -22.07 30.25
N VAL A 100 -11.47 -22.37 29.02
CA VAL A 100 -12.36 -22.49 27.86
C VAL A 100 -12.62 -23.95 27.52
N VAL A 101 -11.70 -24.85 27.89
CA VAL A 101 -11.86 -26.27 27.64
C VAL A 101 -12.69 -26.92 28.74
N THR A 102 -13.91 -27.30 28.40
CA THR A 102 -14.78 -28.10 29.26
C THR A 102 -15.36 -29.30 28.51
N ARG A 103 -15.85 -30.28 29.26
CA ARG A 103 -16.26 -31.60 28.76
C ARG A 103 -17.38 -31.56 27.71
N ASN A 104 -18.20 -30.51 27.69
CA ASN A 104 -19.31 -30.34 26.75
C ASN A 104 -19.06 -29.20 25.73
N ASN A 105 -17.86 -28.61 25.70
CA ASN A 105 -17.56 -27.47 24.84
C ASN A 105 -16.93 -27.94 23.51
N ARG A 106 -17.67 -27.82 22.40
CA ARG A 106 -17.20 -28.06 21.02
C ARG A 106 -16.71 -26.77 20.33
N LYS A 107 -16.30 -25.77 21.11
CA LYS A 107 -15.80 -24.51 20.55
C LYS A 107 -14.46 -24.69 19.87
N PHE A 108 -14.20 -23.84 18.88
CA PHE A 108 -12.99 -23.83 18.05
C PHE A 108 -11.68 -23.82 18.87
N ILE A 109 -11.66 -23.09 20.00
CA ILE A 109 -10.48 -23.02 20.89
C ILE A 109 -10.23 -24.36 21.60
N ALA A 110 -11.30 -25.07 21.99
CA ALA A 110 -11.15 -26.37 22.61
C ALA A 110 -10.58 -27.41 21.64
N GLU A 111 -10.95 -27.37 20.36
CA GLU A 111 -10.33 -28.22 19.34
C GLU A 111 -8.85 -27.89 19.12
N GLN A 112 -8.47 -26.61 19.10
CA GLN A 112 -7.06 -26.21 18.99
C GLN A 112 -6.22 -26.78 20.14
N PHE A 113 -6.72 -26.74 21.38
CA PHE A 113 -6.00 -27.37 22.49
C PHE A 113 -5.98 -28.90 22.40
N ARG A 114 -7.02 -29.56 21.87
CA ARG A 114 -6.99 -31.02 21.62
C ARG A 114 -5.94 -31.39 20.57
N ILE A 115 -5.77 -30.59 19.53
CA ILE A 115 -4.71 -30.74 18.52
C ILE A 115 -3.34 -30.59 19.18
N ILE A 116 -3.13 -29.53 19.98
CA ILE A 116 -1.88 -29.31 20.73
C ILE A 116 -1.55 -30.52 21.60
N ARG A 117 -2.53 -31.04 22.36
CA ARG A 117 -2.33 -32.24 23.17
C ARG A 117 -1.92 -33.43 22.31
N SER A 118 -2.60 -33.68 21.19
CA SER A 118 -2.25 -34.81 20.30
C SER A 118 -0.81 -34.68 19.79
N ASN A 119 -0.42 -33.50 19.32
CA ASN A 119 0.95 -33.25 18.84
C ASN A 119 1.98 -33.42 19.96
N LEU A 120 1.64 -32.95 21.15
CA LEU A 120 2.48 -33.09 22.33
C LEU A 120 2.68 -34.58 22.69
N GLN A 121 1.64 -35.42 22.64
CA GLN A 121 1.75 -36.87 22.86
C GLN A 121 2.72 -37.57 21.89
N TYR A 122 2.88 -37.07 20.66
CA TYR A 122 3.84 -37.61 19.69
C TYR A 122 5.28 -37.22 19.99
N ILE A 123 5.52 -36.05 20.60
CA ILE A 123 6.86 -35.52 20.87
C ILE A 123 7.38 -35.97 22.23
N LEU A 124 6.48 -36.20 23.19
CA LEU A 124 6.85 -36.54 24.54
C LEU A 124 7.41 -37.96 24.67
N PRO A 125 8.43 -38.15 25.51
CA PRO A 125 8.93 -39.48 25.85
C PRO A 125 7.86 -40.25 26.65
N LYS A 126 7.79 -41.57 26.44
CA LYS A 126 6.90 -42.46 27.18
C LYS A 126 7.45 -42.72 28.59
N THR A 127 7.33 -41.74 29.47
CA THR A 127 7.70 -41.85 30.89
C THR A 127 6.46 -41.89 31.79
N GLU A 128 6.53 -42.61 32.92
CA GLU A 128 5.41 -42.69 33.88
C GLU A 128 5.10 -41.36 34.57
N LYS A 129 6.12 -40.51 34.76
CA LYS A 129 5.99 -39.18 35.36
C LYS A 129 6.49 -38.14 34.37
N MET A 130 5.64 -37.16 34.09
CA MET A 130 5.90 -36.13 33.10
C MET A 130 5.68 -34.76 33.70
N VAL A 131 6.69 -33.90 33.58
CA VAL A 131 6.66 -32.51 34.04
C VAL A 131 6.89 -31.62 32.85
N LEU A 132 5.94 -30.70 32.60
CA LEU A 132 5.98 -29.77 31.48
C LEU A 132 6.06 -28.34 32.00
N LEU A 133 7.06 -27.59 31.52
CA LEU A 133 7.19 -26.16 31.78
C LEU A 133 6.54 -25.36 30.65
N VAL A 134 5.62 -24.46 30.99
CA VAL A 134 5.04 -23.49 30.06
C VAL A 134 5.61 -22.12 30.39
N THR A 135 6.33 -21.51 29.45
CA THR A 135 6.97 -20.19 29.62
C THR A 135 6.76 -19.32 28.38
N SER A 136 7.02 -18.02 28.53
CA SER A 136 6.85 -17.01 27.48
C SER A 136 7.91 -15.92 27.63
N SER A 137 8.19 -15.19 26.55
CA SER A 137 9.24 -14.16 26.53
C SER A 137 8.83 -12.90 27.30
N TYR A 138 7.53 -12.58 27.29
CA TYR A 138 6.98 -11.40 27.93
C TYR A 138 5.78 -11.72 28.81
N SER A 139 5.49 -10.80 29.74
CA SER A 139 4.25 -10.84 30.51
C SER A 139 3.05 -10.53 29.61
N GLY A 140 1.92 -11.20 29.83
CA GLY A 140 0.69 -11.00 29.05
C GLY A 140 0.52 -11.87 27.80
N GLU A 141 1.50 -12.69 27.41
CA GLU A 141 1.41 -13.55 26.21
C GLU A 141 0.48 -14.78 26.36
N GLY A 142 -0.27 -14.88 27.45
CA GLY A 142 -1.24 -15.96 27.66
C GLY A 142 -0.67 -17.26 28.22
N LYS A 143 0.56 -17.28 28.76
CA LYS A 143 1.15 -18.48 29.40
C LYS A 143 0.24 -19.18 30.42
N SER A 144 -0.44 -18.42 31.29
CA SER A 144 -1.38 -18.96 32.29
C SER A 144 -2.66 -19.51 31.68
N PHE A 145 -3.11 -18.90 30.58
CA PHE A 145 -4.26 -19.38 29.81
C PHE A 145 -3.92 -20.71 29.12
N VAL A 146 -2.74 -20.78 28.48
CA VAL A 146 -2.26 -22.00 27.83
C VAL A 146 -2.06 -23.12 28.84
N SER A 147 -1.43 -22.86 29.99
CA SER A 147 -1.17 -23.90 31.00
C SER A 147 -2.47 -24.46 31.61
N THR A 148 -3.44 -23.60 31.91
CA THR A 148 -4.73 -24.00 32.49
C THR A 148 -5.53 -24.86 31.53
N ASN A 149 -5.66 -24.43 30.27
CA ASN A 149 -6.43 -25.17 29.26
C ASN A 149 -5.71 -26.45 28.83
N LEU A 150 -4.38 -26.44 28.70
CA LEU A 150 -3.62 -27.65 28.40
C LEU A 150 -3.78 -28.69 29.53
N GLY A 151 -3.70 -28.27 30.80
CA GLY A 151 -3.95 -29.13 31.94
C GLY A 151 -5.36 -29.74 31.92
N ALA A 152 -6.37 -28.93 31.62
CA ALA A 152 -7.76 -29.40 31.49
C ALA A 152 -7.93 -30.42 30.35
N VAL A 153 -7.30 -30.20 29.19
CA VAL A 153 -7.39 -31.10 28.02
C VAL A 153 -6.69 -32.43 28.25
N VAL A 154 -5.59 -32.42 29.01
CA VAL A 154 -4.91 -33.64 29.45
C VAL A 154 -5.78 -34.38 30.48
N ALA A 155 -6.34 -33.68 31.47
CA ALA A 155 -7.19 -34.27 32.50
C ALA A 155 -8.50 -34.87 31.96
N LEU A 156 -9.11 -34.26 30.94
CA LEU A 156 -10.36 -34.75 30.32
C LEU A 156 -10.19 -36.03 29.49
N SER A 157 -8.96 -36.46 29.23
CA SER A 157 -8.67 -37.69 28.47
C SER A 157 -7.84 -38.70 29.24
N GLY A 158 -7.56 -38.41 30.51
CA GLY A 158 -7.05 -39.38 31.50
C GLY A 158 -8.19 -40.08 32.21
#